data_AF-K1SYM7-F1
#
_entry.id   AF-K1SYM7-F1
#
_cell.length_a   1.000
_cell.length_b   1.000
_cell.length_c   1.000
_cell.angle_alpha   90.00
_cell.angle_beta   90.00
_cell.angle_gamma   90.00
#
_symmetry.space_group_name_H-M   'P 1'
#
loop_
_entity.id
_entity.type
_entity.pdbx_description
1 polymer ?
#
loop_
_entity_poly.entity_id
_entity_poly.type
_entity_poly.pdbx_seq_one_letter_code
_entity_poly.pdbx_strand_id
1 'polypeptide(L)'
;MATKKPTNTKAAAQKTPLTAKIDRMIDRENATVKAYASVNIGGAFVIKDIAVVDGQKGMFARMPFRSYKTSSGETKYSDIAFALTDEARQSVNDAVLGAYREALEESEEELPDEDESPA
;
A
#
# COMPACT_ATOMS: atom_id res chain seq x y z
N MET A 1 45.86 -12.18 5.31
CA MET A 1 44.87 -12.25 4.22
C MET A 1 43.52 -12.61 4.83
N ALA A 2 42.49 -11.82 4.52
CA ALA A 2 41.11 -11.95 5.00
C ALA A 2 40.48 -13.29 4.55
N THR A 3 39.55 -13.88 5.30
CA THR A 3 38.09 -13.61 5.20
C THR A 3 37.39 -14.34 6.37
N LYS A 4 36.81 -13.61 7.33
CA LYS A 4 35.40 -13.19 7.47
C LYS A 4 34.43 -14.33 7.89
N LYS A 5 34.08 -14.33 9.18
CA LYS A 5 32.94 -15.04 9.79
C LYS A 5 31.64 -14.79 8.99
N PRO A 6 30.80 -15.80 8.74
CA PRO A 6 29.40 -15.56 8.40
C PRO A 6 28.61 -15.36 9.69
N THR A 7 28.31 -14.11 10.01
CA THR A 7 27.29 -13.76 11.01
C THR A 7 26.00 -13.40 10.27
N ASN A 8 24.91 -14.03 10.68
CA ASN A 8 23.52 -13.59 10.57
C ASN A 8 22.81 -13.71 9.21
N THR A 9 21.92 -14.68 9.11
CA THR A 9 20.59 -14.41 8.53
C THR A 9 19.58 -15.20 9.36
N LYS A 10 18.89 -14.49 10.26
CA LYS A 10 17.69 -14.98 10.92
C LYS A 10 16.64 -15.26 9.84
N ALA A 11 16.60 -16.49 9.37
CA ALA A 11 15.43 -17.04 8.71
C ALA A 11 14.36 -17.34 9.77
N ALA A 12 13.10 -17.14 9.38
CA ALA A 12 11.86 -17.45 10.12
C ALA A 12 11.37 -16.42 11.16
N ALA A 13 11.02 -15.22 10.69
CA ALA A 13 9.83 -14.54 11.22
C ALA A 13 8.64 -14.94 10.31
N GLN A 14 7.58 -15.46 10.91
CA GLN A 14 6.42 -16.04 10.22
C GLN A 14 5.84 -15.05 9.20
N LYS A 15 5.90 -15.41 7.90
CA LYS A 15 5.18 -14.71 6.84
C LYS A 15 3.70 -15.02 7.00
N THR A 16 2.97 -14.22 7.77
CA THR A 16 1.51 -14.19 7.63
C THR A 16 1.21 -13.93 6.16
N PRO A 17 0.47 -14.80 5.45
CA PRO A 17 0.21 -14.57 4.04
C PRO A 17 -0.64 -13.30 3.93
N LEU A 18 -0.05 -12.27 3.35
CA LEU A 18 -0.64 -10.95 3.22
C LEU A 18 -0.77 -10.67 1.73
N THR A 19 -1.98 -10.35 1.30
CA THR A 19 -2.28 -10.01 -0.10
C THR A 19 -2.96 -8.65 -0.11
N ALA A 20 -2.63 -7.82 -1.09
CA ALA A 20 -3.23 -6.51 -1.26
C ALA A 20 -3.90 -6.45 -2.63
N LYS A 21 -4.96 -5.65 -2.74
CA LYS A 21 -5.63 -5.34 -3.99
C LYS A 21 -5.93 -3.85 -4.05
N ILE A 22 -5.76 -3.27 -5.22
CA ILE A 22 -6.21 -1.89 -5.48
C ILE A 22 -7.72 -1.92 -5.75
N ASP A 23 -8.46 -1.16 -4.95
CA ASP A 23 -9.91 -1.00 -5.09
C ASP A 23 -10.24 0.12 -6.07
N ARG A 24 -9.43 1.19 -6.08
CA ARG A 24 -9.65 2.37 -6.92
C ARG A 24 -8.37 3.17 -7.16
N MET A 25 -8.05 3.47 -8.41
CA MET A 25 -7.04 4.46 -8.81
C MET A 25 -7.56 5.90 -8.73
N ILE A 26 -6.65 6.85 -8.49
CA ILE A 26 -6.94 8.29 -8.45
C ILE A 26 -6.13 9.00 -9.54
N ASP A 27 -6.76 9.22 -10.69
CA ASP A 27 -6.17 9.94 -11.82
C ASP A 27 -6.30 11.45 -11.66
N ARG A 28 -5.55 11.98 -10.70
CA ARG A 28 -5.38 13.42 -10.54
C ARG A 28 -3.90 13.73 -10.39
N GLU A 29 -3.40 14.54 -11.32
CA GLU A 29 -1.98 14.89 -11.45
C GLU A 29 -1.39 15.40 -10.12
N ASN A 30 -2.14 16.21 -9.37
CA ASN A 30 -1.71 16.80 -8.10
C ASN A 30 -2.33 16.15 -6.85
N ALA A 31 -2.95 14.98 -6.96
CA ALA A 31 -3.50 14.31 -5.79
C ALA A 31 -2.38 13.64 -4.97
N THR A 32 -2.37 13.93 -3.67
CA THR A 32 -1.50 13.26 -2.70
C THR A 32 -1.88 11.79 -2.52
N VAL A 33 -3.17 11.47 -2.64
CA VAL A 33 -3.65 10.08 -2.65
C VAL A 33 -3.72 9.60 -4.08
N LYS A 34 -3.02 8.51 -4.37
CA LYS A 34 -2.91 7.91 -5.71
C LYS A 34 -3.83 6.72 -5.91
N ALA A 35 -4.15 5.99 -4.85
CA ALA A 35 -5.09 4.88 -4.90
C ALA A 35 -5.69 4.58 -3.52
N TYR A 36 -6.77 3.81 -3.53
CA TYR A 36 -7.30 3.13 -2.35
C TYR A 36 -7.16 1.62 -2.56
N ALA A 37 -6.76 0.93 -1.48
CA ALA A 37 -6.44 -0.47 -1.47
C ALA A 37 -7.09 -1.18 -0.28
N SER A 38 -7.25 -2.48 -0.43
CA SER A 38 -7.66 -3.40 0.62
C SER A 38 -6.60 -4.45 0.83
N VAL A 39 -6.33 -4.80 2.09
CA VAL A 39 -5.35 -5.82 2.47
C VAL A 39 -6.06 -6.97 3.15
N ASN A 40 -5.81 -8.17 2.66
CA ASN A 40 -6.23 -9.43 3.26
C ASN A 40 -5.07 -10.03 4.06
N ILE A 41 -5.34 -10.31 5.33
CA ILE A 41 -4.41 -10.86 6.30
C ILE A 41 -4.83 -12.30 6.61
N GLY A 42 -3.99 -13.26 6.22
CA GLY A 42 -4.17 -14.66 6.58
C GLY A 42 -5.37 -15.35 5.93
N GLY A 43 -6.03 -14.73 4.94
CA GLY A 43 -7.29 -15.22 4.39
C GLY A 43 -8.49 -15.11 5.35
N ALA A 44 -8.31 -14.44 6.49
CA ALA A 44 -9.30 -14.40 7.57
C ALA A 44 -9.82 -12.99 7.86
N PHE A 45 -9.03 -11.97 7.55
CA PHE A 45 -9.38 -10.58 7.85
C PHE A 45 -9.06 -9.68 6.67
N VAL A 46 -9.93 -8.70 6.41
CA VAL A 46 -9.69 -7.65 5.43
C VAL A 46 -9.72 -6.28 6.10
N ILE A 47 -8.71 -5.47 5.81
CA ILE A 47 -8.67 -4.05 6.14
C ILE A 47 -8.90 -3.29 4.85
N LYS A 48 -9.99 -2.51 4.81
CA LYS A 48 -10.35 -1.67 3.67
C LYS A 48 -9.85 -0.24 3.85
N ASP A 49 -9.96 0.55 2.78
CA ASP A 49 -9.71 2.00 2.78
C ASP A 49 -8.26 2.37 3.16
N ILE A 50 -7.29 1.53 2.81
CA ILE A 50 -5.87 1.87 2.92
C ILE A 50 -5.53 2.78 1.74
N ALA A 51 -5.03 3.98 2.01
CA ALA A 51 -4.70 4.93 0.95
C ALA A 51 -3.23 4.77 0.53
N VAL A 52 -2.96 4.68 -0.77
CA VAL A 52 -1.62 4.85 -1.34
C VAL A 52 -1.37 6.35 -1.45
N VAL A 53 -0.39 6.85 -0.71
CA VAL A 53 -0.10 8.28 -0.61
C VAL A 53 1.29 8.55 -1.16
N ASP A 54 1.40 9.55 -2.03
CA ASP A 54 2.68 10.09 -2.49
C ASP A 54 3.15 11.18 -1.54
N GLY A 55 4.16 10.84 -0.73
CA GLY A 55 4.75 11.74 0.27
C GLY A 55 6.10 12.29 -0.16
N GLN A 56 6.61 13.28 0.58
CA GLN A 56 7.92 13.90 0.29
C GLN A 56 9.10 12.91 0.30
N LYS A 57 8.98 11.77 1.01
CA LYS A 57 10.01 10.72 1.11
C LYS A 57 9.70 9.50 0.25
N GLY A 58 8.75 9.62 -0.67
CA GLY A 58 8.25 8.54 -1.50
C GLY A 58 6.86 8.06 -1.09
N MET A 59 6.36 7.10 -1.86
CA MET A 59 5.03 6.53 -1.69
C MET A 59 4.95 5.61 -0.47
N PHE A 60 3.81 5.65 0.22
CA PHE A 60 3.53 4.79 1.37
C PHE A 60 2.05 4.47 1.53
N ALA A 61 1.75 3.35 2.17
CA ALA A 61 0.42 2.96 2.58
C ALA A 61 0.02 3.69 3.87
N ARG A 62 -1.01 4.53 3.79
CA ARG A 62 -1.65 5.18 4.94
C ARG A 62 -2.84 4.35 5.41
N MET A 63 -2.83 4.00 6.69
CA MET A 63 -3.89 3.22 7.33
C MET A 63 -5.25 3.97 7.31
N PRO A 64 -6.37 3.23 7.30
CA PRO A 64 -7.70 3.84 7.39
C PRO A 64 -7.83 4.58 8.72
N PHE A 65 -8.51 5.72 8.70
CA PHE A 65 -8.66 6.60 9.86
C PHE A 65 -10.10 7.04 10.03
N ARG A 66 -10.48 7.34 11.27
CA ARG A 66 -11.76 7.95 11.63
C ARG A 66 -11.53 9.34 12.23
N SER A 67 -12.45 10.25 11.96
CA SER A 67 -12.52 11.54 12.64
C SER A 67 -13.49 11.48 13.82
N TYR A 68 -13.18 12.17 14.90
CA TYR A 68 -14.09 12.37 16.03
C TYR A 68 -13.96 13.80 16.56
N LYS A 69 -15.06 14.34 17.11
CA LYS A 69 -15.08 15.66 17.74
C LYS A 69 -14.78 15.52 19.23
N THR A 70 -13.87 16.34 19.74
CA THR A 70 -13.62 16.45 21.17
C THR A 70 -14.69 17.29 21.86
N SER A 71 -14.72 17.26 23.19
CA SER A 71 -15.57 18.15 24.00
C SER A 71 -15.27 19.64 23.78
N SER A 72 -14.06 19.98 23.31
CA SER A 72 -13.67 21.33 22.87
C SER A 72 -14.20 21.72 21.48
N GLY A 73 -14.84 20.80 20.75
CA GLY A 73 -15.33 21.01 19.39
C GLY A 73 -14.28 20.81 18.29
N GLU A 74 -13.04 20.48 18.65
CA GLU A 74 -11.95 20.21 17.70
C GLU A 74 -12.11 18.84 17.03
N THR A 75 -11.86 18.77 15.73
CA THR A 75 -11.87 17.49 14.99
C THR A 75 -10.51 16.84 15.06
N LYS A 76 -10.45 15.65 15.67
CA LYS A 76 -9.24 14.83 15.73
C LYS A 76 -9.37 13.63 14.81
N TYR A 77 -8.24 13.18 14.29
CA TYR A 77 -8.13 11.99 13.44
C TYR A 77 -7.36 10.91 14.18
N SER A 78 -7.85 9.68 14.10
CA SER A 78 -7.18 8.50 14.64
C SER A 78 -7.23 7.39 13.62
N ASP A 79 -6.11 6.70 13.45
CA ASP A 79 -6.10 5.47 12.67
C ASP A 79 -7.03 4.43 13.31
N ILE A 80 -7.59 3.58 12.47
CA ILE A 80 -8.51 2.49 12.84
C ILE A 80 -7.72 1.19 12.98
N ALA A 81 -6.74 0.97 12.10
CA ALA A 81 -5.88 -0.21 12.10
C ALA A 81 -4.44 0.16 12.43
N PHE A 82 -3.83 -0.62 13.32
CA PHE A 82 -2.45 -0.41 13.78
C PHE A 82 -1.66 -1.70 13.62
N ALA A 83 -0.48 -1.59 13.02
CA ALA A 83 0.52 -2.64 13.07
C ALA A 83 1.23 -2.60 14.44
N LEU A 84 1.28 -3.75 15.12
CA LEU A 84 1.94 -3.88 16.41
C LEU A 84 3.47 -3.83 16.30
N THR A 85 4.01 -4.36 15.20
CA THR A 85 5.45 -4.43 14.93
C THR A 85 5.81 -3.65 13.68
N ASP A 86 7.06 -3.20 13.61
CA ASP A 86 7.59 -2.51 12.42
C ASP A 86 7.65 -3.46 11.21
N GLU A 87 7.96 -4.74 11.45
CA GLU A 87 7.94 -5.78 10.40
C GLU A 87 6.55 -5.94 9.77
N ALA A 88 5.48 -5.92 10.59
CA ALA A 88 4.12 -6.00 10.09
C ALA A 88 3.73 -4.73 9.33
N ARG A 89 4.14 -3.56 9.82
CA ARG A 89 3.93 -2.28 9.12
C ARG A 89 4.59 -2.28 7.75
N GLN A 90 5.83 -2.74 7.69
CA GLN A 90 6.60 -2.79 6.46
C GLN A 90 6.00 -3.81 5.48
N SER A 91 5.59 -4.99 5.98
CA SER A 91 4.93 -6.01 5.16
C SER A 91 3.63 -5.50 4.52
N VAL A 92 2.81 -4.75 5.26
CA VAL A 92 1.59 -4.12 4.70
C VAL A 92 1.95 -3.07 3.66
N ASN A 93 2.93 -2.22 3.95
CA ASN A 93 3.36 -1.16 3.05
C ASN A 93 3.86 -1.74 1.71
N ASP A 94 4.73 -2.74 1.78
CA ASP A 94 5.33 -3.37 0.60
C ASP A 94 4.28 -4.10 -0.24
N ALA A 95 3.33 -4.79 0.39
CA ALA A 95 2.25 -5.46 -0.32
C ALA A 95 1.32 -4.48 -1.04
N VAL A 96 0.93 -3.39 -0.37
CA VAL A 96 0.05 -2.37 -0.96
C VAL A 96 0.74 -1.61 -2.10
N LEU A 97 2.00 -1.23 -1.92
CA LEU A 97 2.78 -0.58 -2.96
C LEU A 97 3.08 -1.53 -4.14
N GLY A 98 3.27 -2.81 -3.87
CA GLY A 98 3.40 -3.84 -4.91
C GLY A 98 2.15 -3.93 -5.78
N ALA A 99 0.98 -4.11 -5.16
CA ALA A 99 -0.30 -4.14 -5.86
C ALA A 99 -0.59 -2.84 -6.63
N TYR A 100 -0.14 -1.69 -6.11
CA TYR A 100 -0.28 -0.41 -6.81
C TYR A 100 0.57 -0.34 -8.08
N ARG A 101 1.81 -0.83 -8.05
CA ARG A 101 2.67 -0.88 -9.24
C ARG A 101 2.12 -1.82 -10.30
N GLU A 102 1.69 -3.01 -9.90
CA GLU A 102 1.07 -3.99 -10.81
C GLU A 102 -0.17 -3.39 -11.48
N ALA A 103 -1.03 -2.73 -10.71
CA ALA A 103 -2.24 -2.11 -11.27
C ALA A 103 -1.96 -0.86 -12.12
N LEU A 104 -0.81 -0.19 -11.95
CA LEU A 104 -0.37 0.86 -12.86
C LEU A 104 0.08 0.28 -14.20
N GLU A 105 0.87 -0.80 -14.18
CA GLU A 105 1.34 -1.49 -15.38
C GLU A 105 0.16 -2.01 -16.21
N GLU A 106 -0.84 -2.63 -15.57
CA GLU A 106 -2.08 -3.07 -16.24
C GLU A 106 -2.86 -1.91 -16.88
N SER A 107 -2.85 -0.71 -16.28
CA SER A 107 -3.56 0.45 -16.83
C SER A 107 -2.85 1.12 -18.01
N GLU A 108 -1.54 0.90 -18.16
CA GLU A 108 -0.72 1.45 -19.25
C GLU A 108 -0.68 0.55 -20.50
N GLU A 109 -0.90 -0.76 -20.35
CA GLU A 109 -1.00 -1.72 -21.48
C GLU A 109 -2.34 -1.68 -22.22
N GLU A 110 -3.36 -0.99 -21.69
CA GLU A 110 -4.72 -0.93 -22.27
C GLU A 110 -4.93 0.22 -23.28
N LEU A 111 -3.86 0.80 -23.84
CA LEU A 111 -3.92 1.72 -24.97
C LEU A 111 -4.08 0.93 -26.29
N PRO A 112 -5.27 0.92 -26.95
CA PRO A 112 -5.37 0.35 -28.28
C PRO A 112 -4.64 1.25 -29.28
N ASP A 113 -3.57 0.72 -29.89
CA ASP A 113 -3.05 1.18 -31.17
C ASP A 113 -4.09 0.90 -32.26
N GLU A 114 -5.13 1.74 -32.36
CA GLU A 114 -6.06 1.72 -33.48
C GLU A 114 -6.09 3.09 -34.17
N ASP A 115 -5.10 3.31 -35.04
CA ASP A 115 -5.34 4.02 -36.32
C ASP A 115 -4.31 3.58 -37.38
N GLU A 116 -4.19 2.26 -37.59
CA GLU A 116 -3.87 1.76 -38.94
C GLU A 116 -5.22 1.62 -39.65
N SER A 117 -5.59 2.66 -40.40
CA SER A 117 -6.69 2.62 -41.34
C SER A 117 -6.16 2.13 -42.70
N PRO A 118 -6.36 0.86 -43.11
CA PRO A 118 -6.20 0.47 -44.51
C PRO A 118 -7.56 0.56 -45.21
N ALA A 119 -7.76 1.59 -46.05
CA ALA A 119 -8.50 1.53 -47.32
C ALA A 119 -8.58 2.92 -47.97
#